data_AF-A0A7V5NWB1-F1
#
_entry.id   AF-A0A7V5NWB1-F1
#
_cell.length_a   1.000
_cell.length_b   1.000
_cell.length_c   1.000
_cell.angle_alpha   90.00
_cell.angle_beta   90.00
_cell.angle_gamma   90.00
#
_symmetry.space_group_name_H-M   'P 1'
#
loop_
_entity.id
_entity.type
_entity.pdbx_description
1 polymer ?
#
loop_
_entity_poly.entity_id
_entity_poly.type
_entity_poly.pdbx_seq_one_letter_code
_entity_poly.pdbx_strand_id
1 'polypeptide(L)'
;AMLVIDRRCLHKPLMEALTSNLKILSDLGLTPVLLLGALQDEKISVRAQSQRLCRALEAAKIRYGLMNCATYRLIPEIQKIMRAGRMVVLEDTGMPGSQSIDSLCERLRPKKVLFLQPSGCLRNGAKRISVLNIDRTDIWPRGETLSAGQKRSLRIATSLLEETDHDLNCVIVSPLNLLAELFTIEGAGTLLRKGAEVICQADFTSVDQERLRHSIEAAFERTLVDDFLLRRIAGLCLEVDYRGGAIVTELAGLPYLSKFWVSRAAQGEGIGRDIWQVLIRKYPTLFWRSRNDNPFNTWYMKMCDGMQTSGEWRVFWIGLEAPEIPGAVIAAANAPHDFET
;
A
#
# COMPACT_ATOMS: atom_id res chain seq x y z
N ALA A 1 4.66 13.83 6.71
CA ALA A 1 4.74 13.33 5.32
C ALA A 1 5.59 14.28 4.49
N MET A 2 6.23 13.78 3.44
CA MET A 2 6.90 14.59 2.42
C MET A 2 6.10 14.50 1.12
N LEU A 3 5.80 15.65 0.52
CA LEU A 3 5.04 15.77 -0.72
C LEU A 3 6.00 16.27 -1.80
N VAL A 4 6.35 15.41 -2.74
CA VAL A 4 7.24 15.72 -3.86
C VAL A 4 6.38 16.17 -5.04
N ILE A 5 6.48 17.45 -5.40
CA ILE A 5 5.50 18.09 -6.29
C ILE A 5 6.05 18.19 -7.72
N ASP A 6 5.36 17.54 -8.67
CA ASP A 6 5.61 17.76 -10.10
C ASP A 6 5.18 19.19 -10.49
N ARG A 7 6.00 19.87 -11.29
CA ARG A 7 5.73 21.26 -11.73
C ARG A 7 4.35 21.43 -12.35
N ARG A 8 3.83 20.41 -13.04
CA ARG A 8 2.52 20.44 -13.72
C ARG A 8 1.36 20.52 -12.72
N CYS A 9 1.56 20.08 -11.47
CA CYS A 9 0.58 20.24 -10.41
C CYS A 9 0.44 21.70 -9.93
N LEU A 10 1.38 22.58 -10.30
CA LEU A 10 1.39 24.01 -9.93
C LEU A 10 0.68 24.90 -10.97
N HIS A 11 -0.21 24.30 -11.76
CA HIS A 11 -1.06 24.97 -12.73
C HIS A 11 -2.52 24.61 -12.46
N LYS A 12 -3.46 25.48 -12.87
CA LYS A 12 -4.90 25.18 -12.76
C LYS A 12 -5.26 23.98 -13.65
N PRO A 13 -6.23 23.13 -13.24
CA PRO A 13 -6.99 23.20 -11.98
C PRO A 13 -6.28 22.54 -10.78
N LEU A 14 -5.19 21.80 -11.00
CA LEU A 14 -4.54 20.99 -9.97
C LEU A 14 -3.99 21.81 -8.79
N MET A 15 -3.52 23.04 -9.05
CA MET A 15 -3.02 23.92 -8.00
C MET A 15 -4.11 24.32 -7.00
N GLU A 16 -5.35 24.53 -7.47
CA GLU A 16 -6.48 24.90 -6.60
C GLU A 16 -6.84 23.73 -5.70
N ALA A 17 -6.91 22.52 -6.27
CA ALA A 17 -7.12 21.30 -5.51
C ALA A 17 -6.00 21.04 -4.50
N LEU A 18 -4.73 21.21 -4.90
CA LEU A 18 -3.59 21.08 -4.00
C LEU A 18 -3.69 22.06 -2.83
N THR A 19 -3.96 23.34 -3.12
CA THR A 19 -4.05 24.39 -2.10
C THR A 19 -5.19 24.13 -1.12
N SER A 20 -6.36 23.71 -1.63
CA SER A 20 -7.50 23.31 -0.80
C SER A 20 -7.15 22.14 0.13
N ASN A 21 -6.49 21.10 -0.40
CA ASN A 21 -6.07 19.96 0.40
C ASN A 21 -5.01 20.34 1.45
N LEU A 22 -4.04 21.18 1.09
CA LEU A 22 -3.06 21.70 2.04
C LEU A 22 -3.72 22.56 3.14
N LYS A 23 -4.79 23.31 2.82
CA LYS A 23 -5.54 24.05 3.84
C LYS A 23 -6.17 23.11 4.85
N ILE A 24 -6.81 22.04 4.40
CA ILE A 24 -7.41 21.02 5.27
C ILE A 24 -6.32 20.37 6.15
N LEU A 25 -5.17 20.01 5.58
CA LEU A 25 -4.05 19.48 6.36
C LEU A 25 -3.55 20.49 7.41
N SER A 26 -3.44 21.77 7.04
CA SER A 26 -3.07 22.84 7.98
C SER A 26 -4.05 22.97 9.13
N ASP A 27 -5.35 22.89 8.85
CA ASP A 27 -6.41 23.04 9.85
C ASP A 27 -6.45 21.85 10.83
N LEU A 28 -6.04 20.67 10.36
CA LEU A 28 -5.82 19.49 11.19
C LEU A 28 -4.48 19.53 11.95
N GLY A 29 -3.71 20.62 11.85
CA GLY A 29 -2.41 20.76 12.49
C GLY A 29 -1.29 19.93 11.85
N LEU A 30 -1.51 19.38 10.66
CA LEU A 30 -0.53 18.59 9.93
C LEU A 30 0.39 19.50 9.11
N THR A 31 1.69 19.39 9.33
CA THR A 31 2.72 20.22 8.67
C THR A 31 3.60 19.39 7.73
N PRO A 32 3.12 19.00 6.53
CA PRO A 32 3.95 18.29 5.57
C PRO A 32 5.13 19.14 5.09
N VAL A 33 6.18 18.46 4.64
CA VAL A 33 7.29 19.07 3.87
C VAL A 33 6.91 19.01 2.39
N LEU A 34 6.91 20.15 1.71
CA LEU A 34 6.55 20.32 0.30
C LEU A 34 7.84 20.50 -0.51
N LEU A 35 8.28 19.47 -1.23
CA LEU A 35 9.53 19.46 -1.98
C LEU A 35 9.30 19.72 -3.47
N LEU A 36 10.00 20.72 -4.00
CA LEU A 36 9.99 21.13 -5.40
C LEU A 36 11.36 20.91 -6.04
N GLY A 37 11.39 20.60 -7.34
CA GLY A 37 12.62 20.42 -8.12
C GLY A 37 13.15 18.99 -8.17
N ALA A 38 12.81 18.13 -7.20
CA ALA A 38 13.29 16.74 -7.17
C ALA A 38 12.81 15.86 -8.34
N LEU A 39 11.71 16.24 -9.02
CA LEU A 39 11.17 15.51 -10.19
C LEU A 39 11.56 16.12 -11.53
N GLN A 40 12.52 17.03 -11.58
CA GLN A 40 12.90 17.79 -12.78
C GLN A 40 14.38 17.57 -13.13
N ASP A 41 14.66 17.39 -14.41
CA ASP A 41 16.05 17.34 -14.89
C ASP A 41 16.65 18.75 -14.92
N GLU A 42 15.86 19.74 -15.36
CA GLU A 42 16.24 21.16 -15.37
C GLU A 42 15.68 21.90 -14.16
N LYS A 43 16.58 22.40 -13.31
CA LYS A 43 16.21 23.09 -12.06
C LYS A 43 16.07 24.61 -12.18
N ILE A 44 16.18 25.16 -13.39
CA ILE A 44 16.20 26.61 -13.67
C ILE A 44 14.89 27.29 -13.22
N SER A 45 13.76 26.60 -13.33
CA SER A 45 12.44 27.16 -13.03
C SER A 45 11.92 26.90 -11.62
N VAL A 46 12.69 26.24 -10.76
CA VAL A 46 12.24 25.80 -9.42
C VAL A 46 11.87 26.98 -8.53
N ARG A 47 12.62 28.10 -8.58
CA ARG A 47 12.29 29.32 -7.81
C ARG A 47 10.97 29.95 -8.24
N ALA A 48 10.69 30.00 -9.55
CA ALA A 48 9.42 30.52 -10.05
C ALA A 48 8.24 29.63 -9.62
N GLN A 49 8.47 28.31 -9.56
CA GLN A 49 7.49 27.34 -9.08
C GLN A 49 7.23 27.46 -7.58
N SER A 50 8.28 27.58 -6.76
CA SER A 50 8.17 27.75 -5.30
C SER A 50 7.45 29.06 -4.96
N GLN A 51 7.77 30.16 -5.64
CA GLN A 51 7.05 31.43 -5.50
C GLN A 51 5.56 31.31 -5.83
N ARG A 52 5.21 30.58 -6.90
CA ARG A 52 3.81 30.37 -7.27
C ARG A 52 3.05 29.58 -6.20
N LEU A 53 3.65 28.52 -5.66
CA LEU A 53 3.06 27.76 -4.55
C LEU A 53 2.91 28.65 -3.31
N CYS A 54 3.95 29.40 -2.93
CA CYS A 54 3.94 30.31 -1.79
C CYS A 54 2.79 31.32 -1.87
N ARG A 55 2.59 31.98 -3.02
CA ARG A 55 1.46 32.90 -3.23
C ARG A 55 0.10 32.22 -3.04
N ALA A 56 -0.04 30.96 -3.47
CA ALA A 56 -1.27 30.20 -3.26
C ALA A 56 -1.48 29.86 -1.77
N LEU A 57 -0.42 29.49 -1.05
CA LEU A 57 -0.46 29.27 0.41
C LEU A 57 -0.83 30.55 1.17
N GLU A 58 -0.24 31.69 0.81
CA GLU A 58 -0.57 33.01 1.38
C GLU A 58 -2.04 33.36 1.16
N ALA A 59 -2.54 33.21 -0.07
CA ALA A 59 -3.94 33.45 -0.41
C ALA A 59 -4.91 32.56 0.39
N ALA A 60 -4.50 31.31 0.67
CA ALA A 60 -5.25 30.37 1.50
C ALA A 60 -5.02 30.53 3.02
N LYS A 61 -4.22 31.54 3.44
CA LYS A 61 -3.85 31.81 4.84
C LYS A 61 -3.14 30.62 5.51
N ILE A 62 -2.39 29.84 4.76
CA ILE A 62 -1.58 28.72 5.27
C ILE A 62 -0.23 29.27 5.70
N ARG A 63 0.19 28.99 6.94
CA ARG A 63 1.51 29.40 7.44
C ARG A 63 2.58 28.44 6.92
N TYR A 64 3.64 29.00 6.34
CA TYR A 64 4.76 28.21 5.84
C TYR A 64 6.12 28.88 6.11
N GLY A 65 7.21 28.13 5.89
CA GLY A 65 8.55 28.66 5.70
C GLY A 65 9.16 28.14 4.40
N LEU A 66 9.81 29.01 3.63
CA LEU A 66 10.50 28.67 2.38
C LEU A 66 11.99 28.50 2.67
N MET A 67 12.58 27.38 2.22
CA MET A 67 14.00 27.11 2.35
C MET A 67 14.55 26.44 1.10
N ASN A 68 15.85 26.60 0.88
CA ASN A 68 16.56 25.87 -0.18
C ASN A 68 17.20 24.59 0.38
N CYS A 69 17.25 23.53 -0.40
CA CYS A 69 17.90 22.27 0.01
C CYS A 69 19.42 22.42 0.29
N ALA A 70 20.06 23.49 -0.19
CA ALA A 70 21.45 23.82 0.12
C ALA A 70 21.63 24.67 1.40
N THR A 71 20.55 24.93 2.16
CA THR A 71 20.62 25.77 3.37
C THR A 71 21.51 25.10 4.43
N TYR A 72 22.42 25.88 5.03
CA TYR A 72 23.22 25.41 6.17
C TYR A 72 22.32 25.05 7.35
N ARG A 73 22.63 23.92 8.03
CA ARG A 73 21.80 23.36 9.13
C ARG A 73 20.31 23.25 8.76
N LEU A 74 20.02 22.81 7.53
CA LEU A 74 18.66 22.65 7.02
C LEU A 74 17.73 21.88 7.98
N ILE A 75 18.12 20.68 8.43
CA ILE A 75 17.22 19.81 9.21
C ILE A 75 16.77 20.44 10.54
N PRO A 76 17.66 20.99 11.39
CA PRO A 76 17.24 21.74 12.58
C PRO A 76 16.24 22.87 12.29
N GLU A 77 16.44 23.63 11.20
CA GLU A 77 15.53 24.72 10.82
C GLU A 77 14.17 24.20 10.31
N ILE A 78 14.16 23.12 9.51
CA ILE A 78 12.92 22.43 9.11
C ILE A 78 12.13 22.03 10.36
N GLN A 79 12.79 21.35 11.31
CA GLN A 79 12.15 20.90 12.55
C GLN A 79 11.60 22.07 13.38
N LYS A 80 12.32 23.19 13.44
CA LYS A 80 11.88 24.41 14.13
C LYS A 80 10.63 25.01 13.47
N ILE A 81 10.58 25.11 12.14
CA ILE A 81 9.42 25.60 11.40
C ILE A 81 8.21 24.69 11.61
N MET A 82 8.41 23.37 11.53
CA MET A 82 7.34 22.38 11.75
C MET A 82 6.79 22.43 13.19
N ARG A 83 7.65 22.53 14.21
CA ARG A 83 7.23 22.68 15.62
C ARG A 83 6.43 23.96 15.86
N ALA A 84 6.64 24.99 15.05
CA ALA A 84 5.84 26.22 15.08
C ALA A 84 4.47 26.09 14.37
N GLY A 85 4.08 24.87 13.93
CA GLY A 85 2.82 24.61 13.25
C GLY A 85 2.76 25.25 11.86
N ARG A 86 3.88 25.25 11.14
CA ARG A 86 4.01 25.79 9.78
C ARG A 86 4.47 24.69 8.82
N MET A 87 3.92 24.70 7.61
CA MET A 87 4.42 23.84 6.53
C MET A 87 5.80 24.30 6.07
N VAL A 88 6.59 23.39 5.51
CA VAL A 88 7.91 23.74 4.97
C VAL A 88 7.86 23.58 3.45
N VAL A 89 8.18 24.65 2.71
CA VAL A 89 8.40 24.61 1.27
C VAL A 89 9.90 24.49 1.04
N LEU A 90 10.34 23.39 0.45
CA LEU A 90 11.71 23.14 0.07
C LEU A 90 11.89 23.25 -1.44
N GLU A 91 12.87 24.04 -1.85
CA GLU A 91 13.31 24.10 -3.24
C GLU A 91 14.69 23.45 -3.42
N ASP A 92 14.73 22.42 -4.26
CA ASP A 92 15.98 21.87 -4.78
C ASP A 92 16.31 22.55 -6.12
N THR A 93 17.11 23.62 -6.05
CA THR A 93 17.56 24.38 -7.21
C THR A 93 18.84 23.82 -7.84
N GLY A 94 19.39 22.72 -7.32
CA GLY A 94 20.62 22.10 -7.84
C GLY A 94 21.90 22.86 -7.48
N MET A 95 21.87 23.70 -6.46
CA MET A 95 23.08 24.36 -5.96
C MET A 95 24.05 23.33 -5.36
N PRO A 96 25.37 23.57 -5.43
CA PRO A 96 26.35 22.75 -4.72
C PRO A 96 26.00 22.63 -3.23
N GLY A 97 26.10 21.41 -2.69
CA GLY A 97 25.72 21.13 -1.29
C GLY A 97 24.21 21.00 -1.05
N SER A 98 23.37 21.03 -2.10
CA SER A 98 21.94 20.68 -2.00
C SER A 98 21.80 19.25 -1.47
N GLN A 99 21.02 19.08 -0.40
CA GLN A 99 20.71 17.75 0.13
C GLN A 99 19.75 17.03 -0.81
N SER A 100 20.08 15.78 -1.14
CA SER A 100 19.22 14.90 -1.95
C SER A 100 17.94 14.54 -1.19
N ILE A 101 16.93 14.09 -1.93
CA ILE A 101 15.71 13.56 -1.32
C ILE A 101 16.01 12.38 -0.39
N ASP A 102 16.98 11.54 -0.74
CA ASP A 102 17.39 10.37 0.05
C ASP A 102 17.93 10.82 1.41
N SER A 103 18.85 11.79 1.41
CA SER A 103 19.38 12.38 2.65
C SER A 103 18.31 13.10 3.47
N LEU A 104 17.35 13.76 2.83
CA LEU A 104 16.23 14.39 3.52
C LEU A 104 15.32 13.33 4.17
N CYS A 105 15.03 12.23 3.48
CA CYS A 105 14.20 11.14 3.99
C CYS A 105 14.87 10.40 5.14
N GLU A 106 16.17 10.10 5.04
CA GLU A 106 16.96 9.48 6.12
C GLU A 106 16.91 10.32 7.41
N ARG A 107 17.06 11.65 7.28
CA ARG A 107 17.16 12.55 8.45
C ARG A 107 15.82 13.02 8.99
N LEU A 108 14.81 13.19 8.15
CA LEU A 108 13.47 13.61 8.56
C LEU A 108 12.56 12.42 8.93
N ARG A 109 12.97 11.19 8.57
CA ARG A 109 12.25 9.93 8.78
C ARG A 109 10.73 10.04 8.53
N PRO A 110 10.28 10.51 7.34
CA PRO A 110 8.86 10.63 7.06
C PRO A 110 8.23 9.24 6.92
N LYS A 111 7.05 9.03 7.52
CA LYS A 111 6.26 7.80 7.32
C LYS A 111 5.69 7.63 5.91
N LYS A 112 5.49 8.75 5.19
CA LYS A 112 4.93 8.78 3.82
C LYS A 112 5.68 9.77 2.94
N VAL A 113 6.03 9.35 1.74
CA VAL A 113 6.52 10.19 0.63
C VAL A 113 5.50 10.10 -0.51
N LEU A 114 4.83 11.21 -0.81
CA LEU A 114 3.80 11.28 -1.85
C LEU A 114 4.34 12.03 -3.08
N PHE A 115 4.47 11.34 -4.20
CA PHE A 115 4.80 11.92 -5.50
C PHE A 115 3.52 12.46 -6.14
N LEU A 116 3.33 13.78 -6.05
CA LEU A 116 2.19 14.45 -6.63
C LEU A 116 2.39 14.63 -8.14
N GLN A 117 1.56 13.93 -8.91
CA GLN A 117 1.62 13.92 -10.38
C GLN A 117 0.24 14.17 -10.99
N PRO A 118 0.15 14.85 -12.16
CA PRO A 118 -1.13 15.07 -12.83
C PRO A 118 -1.90 13.79 -13.17
N SER A 119 -1.20 12.75 -13.61
CA SER A 119 -1.79 11.44 -13.96
C SER A 119 -2.36 10.71 -12.74
N GLY A 120 -1.83 11.01 -11.55
CA GLY A 120 -2.28 10.53 -10.27
C GLY A 120 -1.94 9.09 -9.93
N CYS A 121 -2.09 8.14 -10.83
CA CYS A 121 -1.77 6.73 -10.54
C CYS A 121 -1.09 6.07 -11.74
N LEU A 122 -0.47 4.92 -11.50
CA LEU A 122 -0.09 4.00 -12.55
C LEU A 122 -1.32 3.23 -13.01
N ARG A 123 -1.36 2.92 -14.31
CA ARG A 123 -2.48 2.23 -14.96
C ARG A 123 -1.99 1.04 -15.77
N ASN A 124 -2.93 0.17 -16.09
CA ASN A 124 -2.82 -0.87 -17.09
C ASN A 124 -4.14 -0.88 -17.88
N GLY A 125 -4.12 -0.28 -19.06
CA GLY A 125 -5.29 0.18 -19.80
C GLY A 125 -6.13 1.16 -18.97
N ALA A 126 -7.42 0.86 -18.85
CA ALA A 126 -8.33 1.65 -18.03
C ALA A 126 -8.20 1.36 -16.51
N LYS A 127 -7.49 0.29 -16.11
CA LYS A 127 -7.46 -0.18 -14.73
C LYS A 127 -6.35 0.50 -13.95
N ARG A 128 -6.70 1.10 -12.80
CA ARG A 128 -5.73 1.62 -11.82
C ARG A 128 -4.92 0.46 -11.22
N ILE A 129 -3.60 0.66 -11.13
CA ILE A 129 -2.71 -0.18 -10.32
C ILE A 129 -2.68 0.45 -8.92
N SER A 130 -3.31 -0.19 -7.93
CA SER A 130 -3.34 0.31 -6.56
C SER A 130 -2.03 0.08 -5.80
N VAL A 131 -1.34 -1.04 -6.07
CA VAL A 131 -0.08 -1.43 -5.45
C VAL A 131 0.87 -1.94 -6.53
N LEU A 132 2.11 -1.45 -6.52
CA LEU A 132 3.20 -1.91 -7.37
C LEU A 132 4.38 -2.37 -6.49
N ASN A 133 4.78 -3.63 -6.68
CA ASN A 133 5.98 -4.19 -6.07
C ASN A 133 7.21 -3.77 -6.92
N ILE A 134 8.06 -2.89 -6.40
CA ILE A 134 9.17 -2.27 -7.16
C ILE A 134 10.31 -3.25 -7.45
N ASP A 135 10.44 -4.28 -6.62
CA ASP A 135 11.39 -5.39 -6.71
C ASP A 135 10.97 -6.47 -7.72
N ARG A 136 9.72 -6.42 -8.21
CA ARG A 136 9.18 -7.39 -9.18
C ARG A 136 8.83 -6.73 -10.51
N THR A 137 9.87 -6.50 -11.31
CA THR A 137 9.77 -5.80 -12.61
C THR A 137 9.11 -6.62 -13.71
N ASP A 138 9.06 -7.95 -13.56
CA ASP A 138 8.40 -8.89 -14.46
C ASP A 138 6.88 -8.66 -14.58
N ILE A 139 6.29 -8.06 -13.55
CA ILE A 139 4.85 -7.76 -13.40
C ILE A 139 4.52 -6.30 -13.77
N TRP A 140 5.51 -5.51 -14.19
CA TRP A 140 5.24 -4.14 -14.64
C TRP A 140 4.32 -4.16 -15.86
N PRO A 141 3.42 -3.17 -16.02
CA PRO A 141 2.50 -3.13 -17.15
C PRO A 141 3.28 -3.15 -18.47
N ARG A 142 3.23 -4.31 -19.14
CA ARG A 142 3.86 -4.51 -20.44
C ARG A 142 3.07 -3.71 -21.48
N GLY A 143 3.71 -2.74 -22.13
CA GLY A 143 3.12 -2.00 -23.26
C GLY A 143 2.63 -0.58 -22.96
N GLU A 144 2.53 -0.14 -21.70
CA GLU A 144 2.28 1.27 -21.39
C GLU A 144 3.59 2.05 -21.24
N THR A 145 3.80 3.07 -22.07
CA THR A 145 4.90 3.99 -21.92
C THR A 145 4.66 4.89 -20.71
N LEU A 146 5.21 4.49 -19.56
CA LEU A 146 5.29 5.35 -18.37
C LEU A 146 5.82 6.74 -18.74
N SER A 147 5.13 7.78 -18.28
CA SER A 147 5.58 9.15 -18.50
C SER A 147 6.96 9.40 -17.86
N ALA A 148 7.71 10.38 -18.36
CA ALA A 148 9.02 10.74 -17.78
C ALA A 148 8.93 11.04 -16.27
N GLY A 149 7.85 11.69 -15.82
CA GLY A 149 7.59 11.93 -14.40
C GLY A 149 7.39 10.63 -13.61
N GLN A 150 6.55 9.71 -14.10
CA GLN A 150 6.33 8.42 -13.44
C GLN A 150 7.62 7.60 -13.34
N LYS A 151 8.40 7.54 -14.42
CA LYS A 151 9.73 6.89 -14.42
C LYS A 151 10.65 7.50 -13.36
N ARG A 152 10.67 8.83 -13.23
CA ARG A 152 11.45 9.52 -12.18
C ARG A 152 10.98 9.16 -10.78
N SER A 153 9.68 9.22 -10.52
CA SER A 153 9.12 8.88 -9.21
C SER A 153 9.39 7.42 -8.84
N LEU A 154 9.33 6.49 -9.80
CA LEU A 154 9.71 5.10 -9.56
C LEU A 154 11.19 4.97 -9.20
N ARG A 155 12.11 5.59 -9.96
CA ARG A 155 13.55 5.54 -9.64
C ARG A 155 13.85 6.07 -8.24
N ILE A 156 13.28 7.23 -7.88
CA ILE A 156 13.48 7.82 -6.56
C ILE A 156 12.86 6.93 -5.48
N ALA A 157 11.62 6.46 -5.67
CA ALA A 157 10.98 5.57 -4.72
C ALA A 157 11.76 4.27 -4.51
N THR A 158 12.35 3.70 -5.57
CA THR A 158 13.21 2.52 -5.49
C THR A 158 14.43 2.76 -4.62
N SER A 159 15.21 3.82 -4.88
CA SER A 159 16.37 4.16 -4.05
C SER A 159 15.97 4.42 -2.59
N LEU A 160 14.89 5.18 -2.35
CA LEU A 160 14.36 5.41 -1.01
C LEU A 160 13.99 4.10 -0.29
N LEU A 161 13.24 3.21 -0.94
CA LEU A 161 12.79 1.95 -0.33
C LEU A 161 13.92 0.93 -0.17
N GLU A 162 15.03 1.09 -0.88
CA GLU A 162 16.23 0.26 -0.76
C GLU A 162 17.14 0.73 0.38
N GLU A 163 17.30 2.04 0.55
CA GLU A 163 18.27 2.64 1.47
C GLU A 163 17.70 2.96 2.86
N THR A 164 16.37 3.04 3.00
CA THR A 164 15.72 3.47 4.24
C THR A 164 15.57 2.32 5.25
N ASP A 165 15.90 2.59 6.52
CA ASP A 165 15.84 1.66 7.65
C ASP A 165 14.55 1.76 8.50
N HIS A 166 13.62 2.63 8.11
CA HIS A 166 12.32 2.84 8.78
C HIS A 166 11.13 2.59 7.87
N ASP A 167 9.95 2.43 8.48
CA ASP A 167 8.68 2.28 7.78
C ASP A 167 8.38 3.51 6.90
N LEU A 168 8.64 3.36 5.59
CA LEU A 168 8.44 4.38 4.59
C LEU A 168 7.47 3.89 3.51
N ASN A 169 6.36 4.60 3.37
CA ASN A 169 5.40 4.36 2.29
C ASN A 169 5.56 5.40 1.18
N CYS A 170 5.90 4.93 -0.03
CA CYS A 170 6.02 5.76 -1.22
C CYS A 170 4.75 5.64 -2.07
N VAL A 171 4.14 6.76 -2.46
CA VAL A 171 2.88 6.72 -3.24
C VAL A 171 2.91 7.71 -4.39
N ILE A 172 2.49 7.30 -5.58
CA ILE A 172 2.15 8.21 -6.69
C ILE A 172 0.67 8.56 -6.57
N VAL A 173 0.33 9.86 -6.48
CA VAL A 173 -1.05 10.34 -6.29
C VAL A 173 -1.28 11.67 -7.00
N SER A 174 -2.53 11.96 -7.38
CA SER A 174 -2.89 13.27 -7.93
C SER A 174 -3.25 14.23 -6.81
N PRO A 175 -2.96 15.54 -6.94
CA PRO A 175 -3.51 16.54 -6.03
C PRO A 175 -5.01 16.42 -5.82
N LEU A 176 -5.80 15.98 -6.81
CA LEU A 176 -7.25 15.79 -6.68
C LEU A 176 -7.63 14.71 -5.67
N ASN A 177 -6.73 13.75 -5.44
CA ASN A 177 -6.98 12.54 -4.67
C ASN A 177 -6.14 12.47 -3.37
N LEU A 178 -5.45 13.57 -3.01
CA LEU A 178 -4.49 13.60 -1.91
C LEU A 178 -5.12 13.20 -0.57
N LEU A 179 -6.28 13.76 -0.21
CA LEU A 179 -6.93 13.44 1.07
C LEU A 179 -7.46 12.01 1.10
N ALA A 180 -8.05 11.53 0.00
CA ALA A 180 -8.50 10.14 -0.11
C ALA A 180 -7.32 9.18 0.08
N GLU A 181 -6.16 9.47 -0.49
CA GLU A 181 -4.94 8.67 -0.27
C GLU A 181 -4.41 8.73 1.16
N LEU A 182 -4.52 9.88 1.83
CA LEU A 182 -3.99 10.03 3.18
C LEU A 182 -4.88 9.37 4.24
N PHE A 183 -6.21 9.37 4.04
CA PHE A 183 -7.19 9.06 5.08
C PHE A 183 -8.09 7.84 4.77
N THR A 184 -7.87 7.12 3.66
CA THR A 184 -8.61 5.88 3.37
C THR A 184 -7.70 4.66 3.32
N ILE A 185 -8.25 3.48 3.61
CA ILE A 185 -7.51 2.20 3.59
C ILE A 185 -7.17 1.77 2.15
N GLU A 186 -8.10 1.95 1.21
CA GLU A 186 -7.86 1.58 -0.20
C GLU A 186 -6.91 2.54 -0.92
N GLY A 187 -6.80 3.77 -0.42
CA GLY A 187 -6.09 4.85 -1.06
C GLY A 187 -6.68 5.23 -2.43
N ALA A 188 -6.15 6.29 -3.02
CA ALA A 188 -6.55 6.82 -4.32
C ALA A 188 -5.37 6.92 -5.33
N GLY A 189 -4.16 6.55 -4.92
CA GLY A 189 -2.94 6.53 -5.71
C GLY A 189 -2.41 5.14 -6.05
N THR A 190 -1.12 5.04 -6.34
CA THR A 190 -0.39 3.79 -6.48
C THR A 190 0.65 3.70 -5.38
N LEU A 191 0.47 2.79 -4.44
CA LEU A 191 1.45 2.44 -3.42
C LEU A 191 2.64 1.74 -4.08
N LEU A 192 3.84 2.24 -3.84
CA LEU A 192 5.11 1.69 -4.24
C LEU A 192 5.77 1.08 -3.00
N ARG A 193 6.12 -0.19 -3.08
CA ARG A 193 6.76 -0.93 -1.98
C ARG A 193 7.56 -2.11 -2.49
N LYS A 194 8.35 -2.74 -1.64
CA LYS A 194 8.86 -4.10 -1.89
C LYS A 194 7.72 -5.10 -1.69
N GLY A 195 7.68 -6.15 -2.51
CA GLY A 195 6.77 -7.27 -2.33
C GLY A 195 7.00 -7.93 -0.97
N ALA A 196 5.92 -8.44 -0.38
CA ALA A 196 6.01 -9.20 0.86
C ALA A 196 6.78 -10.50 0.58
N GLU A 197 7.72 -10.82 1.46
CA GLU A 197 8.37 -12.12 1.44
C GLU A 197 7.41 -13.15 2.06
N VAL A 198 7.03 -14.14 1.26
CA VAL A 198 6.08 -15.18 1.65
C VAL A 198 6.77 -16.53 1.57
N ILE A 199 6.85 -17.21 2.70
CA ILE A 199 7.39 -18.56 2.81
C ILE A 199 6.25 -19.58 2.75
N CYS A 200 6.52 -20.73 2.14
CA CYS A 200 5.55 -21.81 2.03
C CYS A 200 6.04 -23.05 2.76
N GLN A 201 5.26 -23.55 3.72
CA GLN A 201 5.56 -24.76 4.50
C GLN A 201 4.52 -25.84 4.24
N ALA A 202 4.88 -27.11 4.50
CA ALA A 202 3.98 -28.25 4.41
C ALA A 202 3.21 -28.51 5.72
N ASP A 203 3.73 -28.00 6.84
CA ASP A 203 3.19 -28.17 8.18
C ASP A 203 3.56 -26.98 9.08
N PHE A 204 3.24 -27.08 10.38
CA PHE A 204 3.51 -26.04 11.38
C PHE A 204 4.83 -26.23 12.14
N THR A 205 5.68 -27.19 11.78
CA THR A 205 6.85 -27.57 12.60
C THR A 205 7.98 -26.55 12.52
N SER A 206 8.11 -25.84 11.41
CA SER A 206 9.18 -24.89 11.12
C SER A 206 8.82 -23.42 11.40
N VAL A 207 7.63 -23.18 11.95
CA VAL A 207 7.12 -21.83 12.26
C VAL A 207 6.88 -21.66 13.74
N ASP A 208 6.94 -20.41 14.20
CA ASP A 208 6.57 -20.03 15.56
C ASP A 208 5.04 -20.09 15.70
N GLN A 209 4.56 -21.17 16.32
CA GLN A 209 3.14 -21.45 16.45
C GLN A 209 2.43 -20.44 17.37
N GLU A 210 3.13 -19.86 18.34
CA GLU A 210 2.56 -18.88 19.26
C GLU A 210 2.33 -17.55 18.52
N ARG A 211 3.32 -17.09 17.75
CA ARG A 211 3.17 -15.94 16.86
C ARG A 211 2.11 -16.17 15.78
N LEU A 212 2.05 -17.38 15.21
CA LEU A 212 1.04 -17.75 14.22
C LEU A 212 -0.37 -17.67 14.80
N ARG A 213 -0.60 -18.27 15.97
CA ARG A 213 -1.88 -18.22 16.68
C ARG A 213 -2.29 -16.77 16.92
N HIS A 214 -1.41 -15.98 17.55
CA HIS A 214 -1.69 -14.57 17.83
C HIS A 214 -2.02 -13.79 16.55
N SER A 215 -1.29 -14.01 15.46
CA SER A 215 -1.54 -13.36 14.17
C SER A 215 -2.93 -13.67 13.60
N ILE A 216 -3.37 -14.93 13.66
CA ILE A 216 -4.68 -15.34 13.17
C ILE A 216 -5.78 -14.77 14.08
N GLU A 217 -5.66 -14.96 15.40
CA GLU A 217 -6.67 -14.52 16.37
C GLU A 217 -6.85 -12.99 16.36
N ALA A 218 -5.76 -12.23 16.24
CA ALA A 218 -5.82 -10.78 16.13
C ALA A 218 -6.49 -10.30 14.82
N ALA A 219 -6.34 -11.05 13.72
CA ALA A 219 -6.96 -10.69 12.45
C ALA A 219 -8.46 -11.00 12.39
N PHE A 220 -8.89 -12.10 13.03
CA PHE A 220 -10.28 -12.53 13.09
C PHE A 220 -11.05 -12.02 14.32
N GLU A 221 -10.35 -11.47 15.32
CA GLU A 221 -10.88 -11.07 16.62
C GLU A 221 -11.59 -12.21 17.37
N ARG A 222 -11.03 -13.42 17.27
CA ARG A 222 -11.61 -14.64 17.83
C ARG A 222 -10.51 -15.60 18.24
N THR A 223 -10.74 -16.36 19.31
CA THR A 223 -9.84 -17.41 19.78
C THR A 223 -9.94 -18.64 18.88
N LEU A 224 -8.80 -19.16 18.43
CA LEU A 224 -8.74 -20.43 17.71
C LEU A 224 -8.92 -21.58 18.69
N VAL A 225 -9.58 -22.66 18.26
CA VAL A 225 -9.64 -23.89 19.05
C VAL A 225 -8.25 -24.47 19.32
N ASP A 226 -8.06 -25.08 20.48
CA ASP A 226 -6.74 -25.53 20.97
C ASP A 226 -6.04 -26.48 20.00
N ASP A 227 -6.79 -27.40 19.40
CA ASP A 227 -6.25 -28.43 18.51
C ASP A 227 -5.93 -27.91 17.10
N PHE A 228 -6.30 -26.67 16.75
CA PHE A 228 -6.22 -26.16 15.37
C PHE A 228 -4.81 -26.29 14.77
N LEU A 229 -3.77 -25.91 15.53
CA LEU A 229 -2.37 -25.98 15.08
C LEU A 229 -1.76 -27.39 15.20
N LEU A 230 -2.51 -28.36 15.71
CA LEU A 230 -2.13 -29.78 15.73
C LEU A 230 -2.66 -30.53 14.49
N ARG A 231 -3.59 -29.92 13.75
CA ARG A 231 -4.22 -30.56 12.59
C ARG A 231 -3.25 -30.63 11.41
N ARG A 232 -3.39 -31.70 10.62
CA ARG A 232 -2.68 -31.83 9.35
C ARG A 232 -3.21 -30.79 8.36
N ILE A 233 -2.27 -30.11 7.70
CA ILE A 233 -2.56 -29.17 6.61
C ILE A 233 -1.99 -29.70 5.29
N ALA A 234 -2.49 -29.17 4.19
CA ALA A 234 -1.91 -29.35 2.86
C ALA A 234 -0.82 -28.30 2.58
N GLY A 235 -0.89 -27.15 3.25
CA GLY A 235 0.21 -26.18 3.26
C GLY A 235 -0.14 -24.87 3.95
N LEU A 236 0.92 -24.13 4.28
CA LEU A 236 0.89 -22.80 4.88
C LEU A 236 1.66 -21.85 3.96
N CYS A 237 1.06 -20.73 3.57
CA CYS A 237 1.75 -19.59 2.97
C CYS A 237 1.75 -18.46 4.00
N LEU A 238 2.93 -18.06 4.49
CA LEU A 238 3.06 -17.13 5.60
C LEU A 238 3.99 -15.99 5.21
N GLU A 239 3.57 -14.75 5.47
CA GLU A 239 4.45 -13.60 5.37
C GLU A 239 5.46 -13.61 6.53
N VAL A 240 6.73 -13.33 6.25
CA VAL A 240 7.86 -13.59 7.19
C VAL A 240 7.73 -12.91 8.56
N ASP A 241 7.04 -11.76 8.63
CA ASP A 241 6.79 -11.03 9.86
C ASP A 241 5.47 -11.42 10.55
N TYR A 242 4.79 -12.45 10.06
CA TYR A 242 3.51 -12.94 10.56
C TYR A 242 2.40 -11.88 10.43
N ARG A 243 2.49 -10.95 9.47
CA ARG A 243 1.46 -9.92 9.25
C ARG A 243 0.28 -10.43 8.43
N GLY A 244 0.36 -11.64 7.89
CA GLY A 244 -0.74 -12.32 7.20
C GLY A 244 -0.32 -13.70 6.73
N GLY A 245 -1.31 -14.52 6.36
CA GLY A 245 -1.04 -15.85 5.82
C GLY A 245 -2.26 -16.52 5.21
N ALA A 246 -2.03 -17.73 4.72
CA ALA A 246 -3.04 -18.63 4.17
C ALA A 246 -2.75 -20.06 4.62
N ILE A 247 -3.77 -20.76 5.13
CA ILE A 247 -3.71 -22.18 5.49
C ILE A 247 -4.64 -22.95 4.57
N VAL A 248 -4.08 -23.94 3.88
CA VAL A 248 -4.80 -24.86 3.00
C VAL A 248 -4.85 -26.22 3.66
N THR A 249 -6.05 -26.80 3.72
CA THR A 249 -6.30 -28.18 4.14
C THR A 249 -6.87 -28.97 2.97
N GLU A 250 -7.15 -30.25 3.17
CA GLU A 250 -7.91 -31.06 2.22
C GLU A 250 -9.36 -31.18 2.69
N LEU A 251 -10.32 -31.00 1.79
CA LEU A 251 -11.73 -31.18 2.05
C LEU A 251 -12.40 -31.72 0.78
N ALA A 252 -13.16 -32.82 0.91
CA ALA A 252 -13.73 -33.56 -0.22
C ALA A 252 -12.69 -33.96 -1.29
N GLY A 253 -11.45 -34.27 -0.88
CA GLY A 253 -10.35 -34.62 -1.78
C GLY A 253 -9.75 -33.45 -2.55
N LEU A 254 -10.15 -32.21 -2.24
CA LEU A 254 -9.72 -30.99 -2.94
C LEU A 254 -9.03 -30.01 -1.99
N PRO A 255 -8.11 -29.15 -2.49
CA PRO A 255 -7.51 -28.09 -1.69
C PRO A 255 -8.56 -27.07 -1.21
N TYR A 256 -8.64 -26.89 0.11
CA TYR A 256 -9.58 -25.98 0.76
C TYR A 256 -8.83 -24.91 1.56
N LEU A 257 -9.10 -23.64 1.27
CA LEU A 257 -8.54 -22.53 2.04
C LEU A 257 -9.29 -22.39 3.38
N SER A 258 -8.71 -22.95 4.44
CA SER A 258 -9.28 -22.89 5.79
C SER A 258 -9.14 -21.50 6.40
N LYS A 259 -7.97 -20.87 6.26
CA LYS A 259 -7.71 -19.52 6.77
C LYS A 259 -7.03 -18.67 5.71
N PHE A 260 -7.45 -17.43 5.62
CA PHE A 260 -6.76 -16.38 4.90
C PHE A 260 -6.91 -15.10 5.70
N TRP A 261 -5.79 -14.53 6.15
CA TRP A 261 -5.82 -13.39 7.06
C TRP A 261 -4.70 -12.40 6.75
N VAL A 262 -4.98 -11.15 7.10
CA VAL A 262 -4.02 -10.06 7.09
C VAL A 262 -4.30 -9.25 8.35
N SER A 263 -3.25 -9.00 9.13
CA SER A 263 -3.29 -8.16 10.31
C SER A 263 -3.86 -6.79 9.97
N ARG A 264 -4.62 -6.19 10.90
CA ARG A 264 -5.24 -4.87 10.69
C ARG A 264 -4.23 -3.79 10.34
N ALA A 265 -3.06 -3.83 10.98
CA ALA A 265 -1.97 -2.88 10.73
C ALA A 265 -1.46 -2.94 9.28
N ALA A 266 -1.52 -4.12 8.63
CA ALA A 266 -1.05 -4.32 7.27
C ALA A 266 -2.15 -4.22 6.20
N GLN A 267 -3.39 -3.87 6.57
CA GLN A 267 -4.47 -3.68 5.60
C GLN A 267 -4.18 -2.45 4.73
N GLY A 268 -4.36 -2.59 3.41
CA GLY A 268 -4.02 -1.55 2.44
C GLY A 268 -2.56 -1.57 1.98
N GLU A 269 -1.66 -2.28 2.67
CA GLU A 269 -0.25 -2.42 2.27
C GLU A 269 -0.03 -3.42 1.14
N GLY A 270 -1.06 -4.17 0.74
CA GLY A 270 -0.99 -5.13 -0.37
C GLY A 270 -0.44 -6.51 0.00
N ILE A 271 -0.10 -6.77 1.26
CA ILE A 271 0.40 -8.07 1.75
C ILE A 271 -0.54 -9.22 1.37
N GLY A 272 -1.85 -9.06 1.61
CA GLY A 272 -2.84 -10.08 1.25
C GLY A 272 -2.82 -10.43 -0.24
N ARG A 273 -2.53 -9.46 -1.11
CA ARG A 273 -2.42 -9.70 -2.56
C ARG A 273 -1.19 -10.54 -2.91
N ASP A 274 -0.07 -10.32 -2.23
CA ASP A 274 1.15 -11.12 -2.46
C ASP A 274 0.97 -12.55 -1.98
N ILE A 275 0.41 -12.73 -0.76
CA ILE A 275 0.09 -14.06 -0.22
C ILE A 275 -0.86 -14.78 -1.19
N TRP A 276 -1.91 -14.10 -1.67
CA TRP A 276 -2.84 -14.69 -2.63
C TRP A 276 -2.17 -15.11 -3.92
N GLN A 277 -1.28 -14.28 -4.49
CA GLN A 277 -0.55 -14.63 -5.71
C GLN A 277 0.34 -15.85 -5.53
N VAL A 278 1.01 -15.98 -4.38
CA VAL A 278 1.81 -17.17 -4.06
C VAL A 278 0.91 -18.39 -3.88
N LEU A 279 -0.21 -18.22 -3.18
CA LEU A 279 -1.20 -19.25 -2.91
C LEU A 279 -1.77 -19.85 -4.20
N ILE A 280 -2.33 -19.03 -5.10
CA ILE A 280 -2.98 -19.54 -6.34
C ILE A 280 -1.98 -20.12 -7.35
N ARG A 281 -0.70 -19.71 -7.32
CA ARG A 281 0.35 -20.36 -8.12
C ARG A 281 0.65 -21.77 -7.61
N LYS A 282 0.57 -21.98 -6.28
CA LYS A 282 0.81 -23.27 -5.63
C LYS A 282 -0.42 -24.18 -5.72
N TYR A 283 -1.62 -23.60 -5.60
CA TYR A 283 -2.91 -24.30 -5.66
C TYR A 283 -3.77 -23.70 -6.78
N PRO A 284 -3.59 -24.14 -8.04
CA PRO A 284 -4.37 -23.64 -9.17
C PRO A 284 -5.85 -24.05 -9.11
N THR A 285 -6.16 -25.10 -8.33
CA THR A 285 -7.50 -25.54 -7.97
C THR A 285 -7.67 -25.31 -6.47
N LEU A 286 -8.62 -24.45 -6.08
CA LEU A 286 -8.82 -24.04 -4.69
C LEU A 286 -10.27 -23.62 -4.46
N PHE A 287 -10.88 -24.05 -3.36
CA PHE A 287 -12.18 -23.55 -2.92
C PHE A 287 -12.17 -23.11 -1.47
N TRP A 288 -13.11 -22.24 -1.10
CA TRP A 288 -13.17 -21.67 0.23
C TRP A 288 -14.57 -21.15 0.56
N ARG A 289 -14.82 -20.89 1.85
CA ARG A 289 -16.06 -20.25 2.29
C ARG A 289 -15.79 -18.93 2.99
N SER A 290 -16.80 -18.08 2.99
CA SER A 290 -16.82 -16.84 3.76
C SER A 290 -18.23 -16.59 4.25
N ARG A 291 -18.39 -15.93 5.41
CA ARG A 291 -19.71 -15.50 5.88
C ARG A 291 -20.32 -14.52 4.88
N ASN A 292 -21.64 -14.56 4.73
CA ASN A 292 -22.35 -13.72 3.75
C ASN A 292 -22.13 -12.21 3.96
N ASP A 293 -21.98 -11.78 5.21
CA ASP A 293 -21.77 -10.40 5.65
C ASP A 293 -20.30 -9.96 5.71
N ASN A 294 -19.34 -10.85 5.38
CA ASN A 294 -17.93 -10.52 5.40
C ASN A 294 -17.62 -9.41 4.37
N PRO A 295 -17.11 -8.23 4.78
CA PRO A 295 -16.80 -7.12 3.87
C PRO A 295 -15.77 -7.51 2.80
N PHE A 296 -14.95 -8.53 3.06
CA PHE A 296 -13.94 -9.02 2.14
C PHE A 296 -14.52 -9.82 0.95
N ASN A 297 -15.81 -10.17 0.98
CA ASN A 297 -16.48 -10.87 -0.12
C ASN A 297 -16.37 -10.13 -1.46
N THR A 298 -16.36 -8.79 -1.45
CA THR A 298 -16.16 -7.99 -2.67
C THR A 298 -14.82 -8.26 -3.34
N TRP A 299 -13.79 -8.58 -2.56
CA TRP A 299 -12.49 -8.96 -3.08
C TRP A 299 -12.51 -10.40 -3.59
N TYR A 300 -13.08 -11.35 -2.84
CA TYR A 300 -13.21 -12.74 -3.29
C TYR A 300 -13.98 -12.88 -4.61
N MET A 301 -15.06 -12.12 -4.79
CA MET A 301 -15.83 -12.07 -6.04
C MET A 301 -15.00 -11.64 -7.26
N LYS A 302 -13.94 -10.85 -7.06
CA LYS A 302 -13.02 -10.42 -8.13
C LYS A 302 -11.92 -11.43 -8.42
N MET A 303 -11.70 -12.39 -7.52
CA MET A 303 -10.61 -13.36 -7.58
C MET A 303 -11.08 -14.76 -7.96
N CYS A 304 -12.35 -15.11 -7.75
CA CYS A 304 -12.89 -16.43 -8.04
C CYS A 304 -13.30 -16.60 -9.51
N ASP A 305 -13.35 -17.85 -9.96
CA ASP A 305 -13.97 -18.25 -11.23
C ASP A 305 -15.48 -18.44 -11.07
N GLY A 306 -15.93 -18.79 -9.86
CA GLY A 306 -17.35 -18.89 -9.53
C GLY A 306 -17.61 -18.87 -8.03
N MET A 307 -18.89 -18.67 -7.68
CA MET A 307 -19.37 -18.67 -6.30
C MET A 307 -20.82 -19.16 -6.19
N GLN A 308 -21.17 -19.73 -5.05
CA GLN A 308 -22.53 -20.15 -4.70
C GLN A 308 -22.82 -19.84 -3.23
N THR A 309 -24.03 -19.39 -2.92
CA THR A 309 -24.49 -19.22 -1.54
C THR A 309 -25.13 -20.52 -1.05
N SER A 310 -24.77 -20.95 0.16
CA SER A 310 -25.30 -22.13 0.84
C SER A 310 -25.53 -21.79 2.32
N GLY A 311 -26.78 -21.51 2.68
CA GLY A 311 -27.15 -21.02 4.02
C GLY A 311 -26.44 -19.71 4.37
N GLU A 312 -25.75 -19.68 5.51
CA GLU A 312 -25.00 -18.51 6.00
C GLU A 312 -23.63 -18.31 5.32
N TRP A 313 -23.26 -19.23 4.44
CA TRP A 313 -21.96 -19.25 3.78
C TRP A 313 -22.08 -18.89 2.30
N ARG A 314 -21.08 -18.16 1.82
CA ARG A 314 -20.76 -18.05 0.40
C ARG A 314 -19.52 -18.88 0.12
N VAL A 315 -19.65 -19.86 -0.77
CA VAL A 315 -18.57 -20.71 -1.23
C VAL A 315 -18.05 -20.16 -2.55
N PHE A 316 -16.73 -20.05 -2.67
CA PHE A 316 -16.01 -19.56 -3.84
C PHE A 316 -15.04 -20.62 -4.32
N TRP A 317 -14.69 -20.59 -5.60
CA TRP A 317 -13.69 -21.48 -6.18
C TRP A 317 -12.87 -20.86 -7.30
N ILE A 318 -11.70 -21.45 -7.56
CA ILE A 318 -10.83 -21.25 -8.71
C ILE A 318 -10.46 -22.63 -9.25
N GLY A 319 -10.52 -22.80 -10.57
CA GLY A 319 -9.99 -23.99 -11.26
C GLY A 319 -10.66 -25.31 -10.90
N LEU A 320 -11.90 -25.27 -10.39
CA LEU A 320 -12.72 -26.46 -10.13
C LEU A 320 -13.50 -26.84 -11.39
N GLU A 321 -13.53 -28.13 -11.70
CA GLU A 321 -14.32 -28.69 -12.80
C GLU A 321 -15.80 -28.80 -12.40
N ALA A 322 -16.71 -28.74 -13.38
CA ALA A 322 -18.15 -28.75 -13.12
C ALA A 322 -18.66 -29.90 -12.20
N PRO A 323 -18.16 -31.15 -12.32
CA PRO A 323 -18.56 -32.24 -11.43
C PRO A 323 -18.10 -32.09 -9.97
N GLU A 324 -17.04 -31.32 -9.72
CA GLU A 324 -16.44 -31.13 -8.39
C GLU A 324 -17.22 -30.10 -7.56
N ILE A 325 -17.85 -29.13 -8.22
CA ILE A 325 -18.49 -27.97 -7.59
C ILE A 325 -19.56 -28.36 -6.56
N PRO A 326 -20.54 -29.25 -6.84
CA PRO A 326 -21.57 -29.59 -5.86
C PRO A 326 -21.00 -30.19 -4.58
N GLY A 327 -20.03 -31.10 -4.70
CA GLY A 327 -19.35 -31.72 -3.57
C GLY A 327 -18.57 -30.70 -2.74
N ALA A 328 -17.82 -29.82 -3.40
CA ALA A 328 -17.08 -28.73 -2.75
C ALA A 328 -18.01 -27.77 -1.99
N VAL A 329 -19.14 -27.37 -2.58
CA VAL A 329 -20.12 -26.47 -1.94
C VAL A 329 -20.75 -27.11 -0.71
N ILE A 330 -21.18 -28.36 -0.80
CA ILE A 330 -21.76 -29.09 0.33
C ILE A 330 -20.72 -29.26 1.45
N ALA A 331 -19.50 -29.68 1.10
CA ALA A 331 -18.44 -29.90 2.08
C ALA A 331 -18.03 -28.60 2.78
N ALA A 332 -17.84 -27.51 2.02
CA ALA A 332 -17.50 -26.20 2.59
C ALA A 332 -18.61 -25.67 3.51
N ALA A 333 -19.88 -25.78 3.11
CA ALA A 333 -21.00 -25.31 3.94
C ALA A 333 -21.07 -26.04 5.30
N ASN A 334 -20.69 -27.33 5.31
CA ASN A 334 -20.72 -28.18 6.51
C ASN A 334 -19.37 -28.29 7.25
N ALA A 335 -18.31 -27.62 6.77
CA ALA A 335 -17.01 -27.68 7.42
C ALA A 335 -17.10 -27.19 8.88
N PRO A 336 -16.36 -27.81 9.83
CA PRO A 336 -16.41 -27.44 11.24
C PRO A 336 -15.94 -25.99 11.47
N HIS A 337 -16.30 -25.45 12.62
CA HIS A 337 -15.78 -24.15 13.05
C HIS A 337 -14.37 -24.31 13.62
N ASP A 338 -13.50 -23.35 13.30
CA ASP A 338 -12.11 -23.34 13.75
C ASP A 338 -11.85 -22.33 14.88
N PHE A 339 -12.90 -21.63 15.30
CA PHE A 339 -12.87 -20.67 16.40
C PHE A 339 -13.83 -21.12 17.49
N GLU A 340 -13.52 -20.75 18.73
CA GLU A 340 -14.41 -20.93 19.86
C GLU A 340 -15.75 -20.19 19.62
N THR A 341 -16.83 -20.80 20.12
CA THR A 341 -18.21 -20.30 19.98
C THR A 341 -18.51 -19.13 20.89
#